data_AF-A0A1Q9T7P1-F1
#
_entry.id   AF-A0A1Q9T7P1-F1
#
_cell.length_a   1.000
_cell.length_b   1.000
_cell.length_c   1.000
_cell.angle_alpha   90.00
_cell.angle_beta   90.00
_cell.angle_gamma   90.00
#
_symmetry.space_group_name_H-M   'P 1'
#
loop_
_entity.id
_entity.type
_entity.pdbx_description
1 polymer ?
#
loop_
_entity_poly.entity_id
_entity_poly.type
_entity_poly.pdbx_seq_one_letter_code
_entity_poly.pdbx_strand_id
1 'polypeptide(L)'
;MAIDPQLCVGDPCFDLVDFVVVEGTPAAMRDRAGSLARLLDLDRDHLYAWTRVNAAVTAVSLLTWDGPSTRTEALLTLARDD
;
A
#
# COMPACT_ATOMS: atom_id res chain seq x y z
N MET A 1 -17.80 16.30 11.33
CA MET A 1 -16.86 15.33 10.72
C MET A 1 -15.61 15.36 11.59
N ALA A 2 -15.31 14.27 12.27
CA ALA A 2 -14.06 14.11 13.01
C ALA A 2 -13.12 13.26 12.14
N ILE A 3 -11.83 13.59 12.14
CA ILE A 3 -10.76 12.81 11.52
C ILE A 3 -9.81 12.34 12.63
N ASP A 4 -9.09 11.25 12.41
CA ASP A 4 -8.17 10.64 13.38
C ASP A 4 -6.70 10.88 12.96
N PRO A 5 -6.12 12.06 13.26
CA PRO A 5 -4.75 12.36 12.87
C PRO A 5 -3.76 11.59 13.75
N GLN A 6 -3.17 10.53 13.20
CA GLN A 6 -2.06 9.80 13.82
C GLN A 6 -0.73 10.29 13.23
N LEU A 7 -0.37 11.55 13.53
CA LEU A 7 0.81 12.20 12.96
C LEU A 7 2.11 11.73 13.63
N CYS A 8 3.14 11.50 12.82
CA CYS A 8 4.51 11.25 13.29
C CYS A 8 5.54 11.81 12.29
N VAL A 9 6.81 11.91 12.71
CA VAL A 9 7.92 12.15 11.78
C VAL A 9 8.34 10.81 11.19
N GLY A 10 8.33 10.68 9.87
CA GLY A 10 8.61 9.42 9.19
C GLY A 10 9.01 9.61 7.73
N ASP A 11 9.08 8.48 7.03
CA ASP A 11 9.35 8.45 5.59
C ASP A 11 8.13 8.98 4.80
N PRO A 12 8.30 9.97 3.90
CA PRO A 12 7.18 10.52 3.13
C PRO A 12 6.44 9.50 2.25
N CYS A 13 7.11 8.40 1.86
CA CYS A 13 6.47 7.35 1.08
C CYS A 13 5.40 6.59 1.87
N PHE A 14 5.50 6.57 3.21
CA PHE A 14 4.53 5.91 4.06
C PHE A 14 3.13 6.52 3.92
N ASP A 15 3.02 7.84 3.76
CA ASP A 15 1.72 8.52 3.62
C ASP A 15 0.96 8.13 2.34
N LEU A 16 1.63 7.49 1.39
CA LEU A 16 1.07 7.14 0.08
C LEU A 16 0.64 5.68 -0.05
N VAL A 17 1.07 4.80 0.85
CA VAL A 17 0.88 3.35 0.70
C VAL A 17 -0.58 2.96 0.63
N ASP A 18 -1.45 3.62 1.39
CA ASP A 18 -2.89 3.36 1.41
C ASP A 18 -3.57 3.79 0.11
N PHE A 19 -3.12 4.90 -0.48
CA PHE A 19 -3.57 5.31 -1.81
C PHE A 19 -3.17 4.29 -2.87
N VAL A 20 -1.96 3.72 -2.76
CA VAL A 20 -1.47 2.71 -3.70
C VAL A 20 -2.34 1.46 -3.62
N VAL A 21 -2.55 0.93 -2.42
CA VAL A 21 -3.19 -0.38 -2.26
C VAL A 21 -4.70 -0.32 -2.30
N VAL A 22 -5.36 0.85 -2.27
CA VAL A 22 -6.82 1.03 -2.11
C VAL A 22 -7.69 -0.06 -2.76
N GLU A 23 -7.43 -0.39 -4.03
CA GLU A 23 -8.12 -1.45 -4.76
C GLU A 23 -7.30 -1.93 -5.97
N GLY A 24 -7.80 -3.00 -6.60
CA GLY A 24 -7.35 -3.49 -7.90
C GLY A 24 -6.47 -4.74 -7.83
N THR A 25 -5.81 -5.03 -8.94
CA THR A 25 -4.82 -6.12 -9.05
C THR A 25 -3.44 -5.64 -8.59
N PRO A 26 -2.49 -6.55 -8.30
CA PRO A 26 -1.11 -6.18 -7.96
C PRO A 26 -0.45 -5.29 -9.03
N ALA A 27 -0.70 -5.57 -10.32
CA ALA A 27 -0.20 -4.75 -11.43
C ALA A 27 -0.77 -3.32 -11.38
N ALA A 28 -2.08 -3.18 -11.16
CA ALA A 28 -2.71 -1.86 -11.05
C ALA A 28 -2.17 -1.06 -9.84
N MET A 29 -1.86 -1.74 -8.73
CA MET A 29 -1.23 -1.10 -7.56
C MET A 29 0.20 -0.65 -7.88
N ARG A 30 0.99 -1.47 -8.56
CA ARG A 30 2.34 -1.09 -9.01
C ARG A 30 2.32 0.12 -9.94
N ASP A 31 1.39 0.16 -10.89
CA ASP A 31 1.22 1.30 -11.80
C ASP A 31 0.80 2.57 -11.05
N ARG A 32 -0.06 2.43 -10.04
CA ARG A 32 -0.48 3.53 -9.16
C ARG A 32 0.70 4.07 -8.33
N ALA A 33 1.53 3.20 -7.74
CA ALA A 33 2.76 3.61 -7.06
C ALA A 33 3.66 4.41 -8.00
N GLY A 34 3.90 3.91 -9.22
CA GLY A 34 4.70 4.62 -10.21
C GLY A 34 4.12 5.98 -10.62
N SER A 35 2.80 6.12 -10.62
CA SER A 35 2.12 7.38 -10.95
C SER A 35 2.20 8.39 -9.80
N LEU A 36 2.01 7.95 -8.56
CA LEU A 36 2.13 8.80 -7.37
C LEU A 36 3.56 9.26 -7.14
N ALA A 37 4.55 8.37 -7.31
CA ALA A 37 5.96 8.73 -7.21
C ALA A 37 6.34 9.83 -8.21
N ARG A 38 5.88 9.73 -9.46
CA ARG A 38 6.10 10.78 -10.47
C ARG A 38 5.40 12.09 -10.13
N LEU A 39 4.18 12.02 -9.59
CA LEU A 39 3.39 13.21 -9.26
C LEU A 39 4.03 14.02 -8.12
N LEU A 40 4.68 13.33 -7.18
CA LEU A 40 5.21 13.91 -5.94
C LEU A 40 6.75 14.01 -5.92
N ASP A 41 7.40 13.73 -7.05
CA ASP A 41 8.87 13.73 -7.20
C ASP A 41 9.58 12.84 -6.16
N LEU A 42 9.05 11.64 -5.95
CA LEU A 42 9.60 10.63 -5.04
C LEU A 42 10.30 9.51 -5.81
N ASP A 43 11.21 8.82 -5.12
CA ASP A 43 11.80 7.59 -5.63
C ASP A 43 10.71 6.51 -5.78
N ARG A 44 10.55 6.03 -7.00
CA ARG A 44 9.53 5.04 -7.36
C ARG A 44 9.74 3.71 -6.64
N ASP A 45 10.97 3.23 -6.63
CA ASP A 45 11.28 1.89 -6.14
C ASP A 45 11.17 1.87 -4.61
N HIS A 46 11.53 2.99 -3.98
CA HIS A 46 11.34 3.21 -2.55
C HIS A 46 9.87 3.26 -2.15
N LEU A 47 9.03 4.01 -2.89
CA LEU A 47 7.57 3.99 -2.66
C LEU A 47 6.98 2.60 -2.88
N TYR A 48 7.45 1.88 -3.90
CA TYR A 48 6.98 0.53 -4.17
C TYR A 48 7.39 -0.45 -3.06
N ALA A 49 8.62 -0.34 -2.52
CA ALA A 49 9.06 -1.12 -1.37
C ALA A 49 8.19 -0.88 -0.13
N TRP A 50 7.89 0.39 0.19
CA TRP A 50 6.96 0.74 1.27
C TRP A 50 5.56 0.16 1.05
N THR A 51 5.06 0.23 -0.18
CA THR A 51 3.77 -0.37 -0.56
C THR A 51 3.76 -1.87 -0.30
N ARG A 52 4.80 -2.61 -0.68
CA ARG A 52 4.89 -4.06 -0.46
C ARG A 52 4.83 -4.43 1.02
N VAL A 53 5.56 -3.70 1.86
CA VAL A 53 5.53 -3.88 3.32
C VAL A 53 4.12 -3.63 3.86
N ASN A 54 3.50 -2.52 3.48
CA ASN A 54 2.16 -2.18 3.97
C ASN A 54 1.08 -3.12 3.45
N ALA A 55 1.26 -3.71 2.26
CA ALA A 55 0.34 -4.71 1.72
C ALA A 55 0.25 -5.94 2.63
N ALA A 56 1.37 -6.40 3.20
CA ALA A 56 1.39 -7.49 4.17
C ALA A 56 0.67 -7.11 5.47
N VAL A 57 0.92 -5.91 6.02
CA VAL A 57 0.27 -5.40 7.24
C VAL A 57 -1.25 -5.29 7.05
N THR A 58 -1.67 -4.77 5.90
CA THR A 58 -3.08 -4.65 5.52
C THR A 58 -3.72 -6.04 5.36
N ALA A 59 -3.03 -6.98 4.71
CA ALA A 59 -3.54 -8.34 4.54
C ALA A 59 -3.74 -9.05 5.87
N VAL A 60 -2.80 -8.95 6.81
CA VAL A 60 -2.93 -9.53 8.17
C VAL A 60 -4.13 -8.94 8.89
N SER A 61 -4.33 -7.62 8.80
CA SER A 61 -5.49 -6.96 9.43
C SER A 61 -6.80 -7.47 8.85
N LEU A 62 -6.94 -7.50 7.52
CA LEU A 62 -8.13 -8.02 6.84
C LEU A 62 -8.37 -9.50 7.14
N LEU A 63 -7.34 -10.33 7.13
CA LEU A 63 -7.46 -11.76 7.48
C LEU A 63 -7.93 -11.95 8.93
N THR A 64 -7.50 -11.08 9.84
CA THR A 64 -7.87 -11.16 11.26
C THR A 64 -9.33 -10.83 11.50
N TRP A 65 -9.86 -9.82 10.79
CA TRP A 65 -11.20 -9.29 11.05
C TRP A 65 -12.27 -9.79 10.08
N ASP A 66 -11.91 -10.02 8.81
CA ASP A 66 -12.85 -10.35 7.73
C ASP A 66 -12.61 -11.73 7.11
N GLY A 67 -11.43 -12.31 7.33
CA GLY A 67 -11.03 -13.62 6.78
C GLY A 67 -10.51 -13.58 5.33
N PRO A 68 -10.22 -14.75 4.73
CA PRO A 68 -9.64 -14.84 3.39
C PRO A 68 -10.58 -14.34 2.29
N SER A 69 -10.03 -13.58 1.33
CA SER A 69 -10.75 -13.05 0.17
C SER A 69 -9.82 -12.82 -1.03
N THR A 70 -10.39 -12.55 -2.20
CA THR A 70 -9.62 -12.12 -3.39
C THR A 70 -8.74 -10.91 -3.09
N ARG A 71 -9.19 -10.03 -2.18
CA ARG A 71 -8.47 -8.84 -1.76
C ARG A 71 -7.22 -9.19 -0.94
N THR A 72 -7.34 -10.09 0.04
CA THR A 72 -6.19 -10.53 0.84
C THR A 72 -5.17 -11.27 -0.02
N GLU A 73 -5.62 -12.09 -0.97
CA GLU A 73 -4.74 -12.78 -1.92
C GLU A 73 -3.98 -11.80 -2.83
N ALA A 74 -4.64 -10.75 -3.32
CA ALA A 74 -3.99 -9.72 -4.13
C ALA A 74 -2.91 -8.96 -3.32
N LEU A 75 -3.20 -8.61 -2.08
CA LEU A 75 -2.23 -7.94 -1.19
C LEU A 75 -1.04 -8.83 -0.85
N LEU A 76 -1.27 -10.12 -0.58
CA LEU A 76 -0.20 -11.08 -0.31
C LEU A 76 0.65 -11.37 -1.56
N THR A 77 0.04 -11.36 -2.74
CA THR A 77 0.77 -11.45 -4.01
C THR A 77 1.66 -10.22 -4.18
N LEU A 78 1.12 -9.02 -3.99
CA LEU A 78 1.89 -7.77 -4.07
C LEU A 78 3.05 -7.75 -3.07
N ALA A 79 2.85 -8.22 -1.83
CA ALA A 79 3.92 -8.25 -0.83
C ALA A 79 5.11 -9.12 -1.25
N ARG A 80 4.88 -10.16 -2.06
CA ARG A 80 5.91 -11.12 -2.53
C ARG A 80 6.61 -10.70 -3.83
N ASP A 81 6.16 -9.64 -4.49
CA ASP A 81 6.67 -9.20 -5.79
C ASP A 81 8.10 -8.63 -5.69
N ASP A 82 9.12 -9.39 -6.07
CA ASP A 82 10.53 -8.95 -6.03
C ASP A 82 10.82 -7.72 -6.92
#